data_AF-A0A852FKJ6-F1
#
_entry.id   AF-A0A852FKJ6-F1
#
_cell.length_a   1.000
_cell.length_b   1.000
_cell.length_c   1.000
_cell.angle_alpha   90.00
_cell.angle_beta   90.00
_cell.angle_gamma   90.00
#
_symmetry.space_group_name_H-M   'P 1'
#
loop_
_entity.id
_entity.type
_entity.pdbx_description
1 polymer ?
#
loop_
_entity_poly.entity_id
_entity_poly.type
_entity_poly.pdbx_seq_one_letter_code
_entity_poly.pdbx_strand_id
1 'polypeptide(L)'
;MKSCGAGNFSVTRYHIAEALVDREVDGGQPDAHLAAEEEGRRLEELHREAERERRKQLEKAHIRGSHALKKIQLAKDRERLVEELEQMHAQDRMRRRQIVAQMPPQLSVPPYKRMEIKEEWQRELESAFEEMCSEDRS
;
A
#
# COMPACT_ATOMS: atom_id res chain seq x y z
N MET A 1 43.17 -74.83 2.08
CA MET A 1 42.45 -73.64 2.58
C MET A 1 41.00 -73.77 2.12
N LYS A 2 40.05 -73.99 3.04
CA LYS A 2 38.61 -74.13 2.73
C LYS A 2 37.89 -72.88 3.21
N SER A 3 37.14 -72.26 2.30
CA SER A 3 36.32 -71.07 2.48
C SER A 3 35.18 -71.31 3.48
N CYS A 4 34.94 -70.31 4.33
CA CYS A 4 33.84 -70.28 5.29
C CYS A 4 32.49 -70.22 4.54
N GLY A 5 31.68 -71.26 4.68
CA GLY A 5 30.27 -71.23 4.31
C GLY A 5 29.47 -70.45 5.34
N ALA A 6 28.54 -69.62 4.87
CA ALA A 6 27.53 -68.95 5.67
C ALA A 6 26.53 -69.98 6.24
N GLY A 7 26.98 -70.78 7.21
CA GLY A 7 26.13 -71.55 8.09
C GLY A 7 25.98 -70.78 9.39
N ASN A 8 24.74 -70.50 9.79
CA ASN A 8 24.24 -70.28 11.17
C ASN A 8 23.14 -69.20 11.26
N PHE A 9 22.18 -69.19 10.33
CA PHE A 9 20.81 -68.83 10.73
C PHE A 9 20.13 -70.12 11.18
N SER A 10 20.26 -70.43 12.46
CA SER A 10 19.56 -71.52 13.12
C SER A 10 18.05 -71.31 12.99
N VAL A 11 17.44 -72.15 12.17
CA VAL A 11 16.00 -72.25 11.96
C VAL A 11 15.35 -72.80 13.24
N THR A 12 14.98 -71.94 14.19
CA THR A 12 13.98 -72.28 15.22
C THR A 12 12.60 -72.07 14.62
N ARG A 13 12.16 -73.01 13.77
CA ARG A 13 10.77 -73.05 13.30
C ARG A 13 9.94 -73.74 14.39
N TYR A 14 9.40 -72.95 15.31
CA TYR A 14 8.33 -73.46 16.17
C TYR A 14 7.09 -73.68 15.30
N HIS A 15 6.59 -74.91 15.26
CA HIS A 15 5.30 -75.21 14.63
C HIS A 15 4.20 -74.77 15.59
N ILE A 16 3.81 -73.50 15.51
CA ILE A 16 2.60 -73.01 16.18
C ILE A 16 1.40 -73.70 15.51
N ALA A 17 0.53 -74.32 16.31
CA ALA A 17 -0.66 -75.00 15.80
C ALA A 17 -1.53 -73.99 15.03
N GLU A 18 -2.03 -74.35 13.86
CA GLU A 18 -2.78 -73.43 13.00
C GLU A 18 -4.01 -72.85 13.70
N ALA A 19 -4.60 -73.58 14.64
CA ALA A 19 -5.73 -73.13 15.47
C ALA A 19 -5.38 -72.00 16.46
N LEU A 20 -4.10 -71.75 16.72
CA LEU A 20 -3.60 -70.66 17.57
C LEU A 20 -3.15 -69.44 16.75
N VAL A 21 -3.28 -69.50 15.42
CA VAL A 21 -2.96 -68.41 14.50
C VAL A 21 -4.27 -67.89 13.91
N ASP A 22 -4.63 -66.66 14.27
CA ASP A 22 -5.68 -65.93 13.57
C ASP A 22 -5.18 -65.62 12.16
N ARG A 23 -5.52 -66.50 11.21
CA ARG A 23 -5.33 -66.27 9.80
C ARG A 23 -6.54 -65.50 9.30
N GLU A 24 -6.27 -64.42 8.58
CA GLU A 24 -7.31 -63.71 7.84
C GLU A 24 -8.03 -64.74 6.96
N VAL A 25 -9.35 -64.82 7.12
CA VAL A 25 -10.19 -65.69 6.26
C VAL A 25 -9.92 -65.26 4.84
N ASP A 26 -9.72 -66.23 3.93
CA ASP A 26 -9.38 -66.02 2.51
C ASP A 26 -10.57 -65.38 1.75
N GLY A 27 -10.94 -64.16 2.17
CA GLY A 27 -11.83 -63.28 1.45
C GLY A 27 -11.06 -62.74 0.26
N GLY A 28 -11.68 -62.74 -0.92
CA GLY A 28 -11.04 -62.29 -2.14
C GLY A 28 -10.43 -60.90 -1.95
N GLN A 29 -9.10 -60.83 -1.88
CA GLN A 29 -8.39 -59.55 -1.85
C GLN A 29 -8.64 -58.86 -3.19
N PRO A 30 -9.12 -57.61 -3.20
CA PRO A 30 -9.26 -56.86 -4.45
C PRO A 30 -7.88 -56.68 -5.07
N ASP A 31 -7.84 -56.61 -6.40
CA ASP A 31 -6.59 -56.41 -7.12
C ASP A 31 -5.96 -55.07 -6.70
N ALA A 32 -4.81 -55.17 -6.02
CA ALA A 32 -4.07 -54.02 -5.53
C ALA A 32 -3.63 -53.09 -6.66
N HIS A 33 -3.43 -53.61 -7.87
CA HIS A 33 -3.10 -52.79 -9.03
C HIS A 33 -4.27 -51.90 -9.44
N LEU A 34 -5.50 -52.42 -9.47
CA LEU A 34 -6.69 -51.64 -9.78
C LEU A 34 -6.93 -50.53 -8.75
N ALA A 35 -6.82 -50.85 -7.46
CA ALA A 35 -6.96 -49.85 -6.40
C ALA A 35 -5.90 -48.74 -6.49
N ALA A 36 -4.66 -49.10 -6.84
CA ALA A 36 -3.58 -48.13 -7.03
C ALA A 36 -3.80 -47.23 -8.26
N GLU A 37 -4.35 -47.77 -9.36
CA GLU A 37 -4.68 -46.97 -10.54
C GLU A 37 -5.79 -45.96 -10.27
N GLU A 38 -6.84 -46.36 -9.55
CA GLU A 38 -7.95 -45.49 -9.18
C GLU A 38 -7.49 -44.32 -8.30
N GLU A 39 -6.69 -44.60 -7.26
CA GLU A 39 -6.10 -43.56 -6.41
C GLU A 39 -5.09 -42.71 -7.18
N GLY A 40 -4.34 -43.28 -8.12
CA GLY A 40 -3.47 -42.53 -9.03
C GLY A 40 -4.24 -41.47 -9.83
N ARG A 41 -5.38 -41.85 -10.42
CA ARG A 41 -6.26 -40.91 -11.15
C ARG A 41 -6.80 -39.82 -10.23
N ARG A 42 -7.24 -40.18 -9.03
CA ARG A 42 -7.74 -39.22 -8.03
C ARG A 42 -6.66 -38.21 -7.63
N LEU A 43 -5.42 -38.67 -7.41
CA LEU A 43 -4.30 -37.79 -7.08
C LEU A 43 -3.93 -36.86 -8.25
N GLU A 44 -3.98 -37.35 -9.49
CA GLU A 44 -3.78 -36.51 -10.67
C GLU A 44 -4.82 -35.40 -10.78
N GLU A 45 -6.10 -35.70 -10.53
CA GLU A 45 -7.18 -34.72 -10.53
C GLU A 45 -6.97 -33.65 -9.46
N LEU A 46 -6.69 -34.07 -8.22
CA LEU A 46 -6.37 -33.16 -7.11
C LEU A 46 -5.16 -32.28 -7.44
N HIS A 47 -4.11 -32.85 -8.03
CA HIS A 47 -2.93 -32.10 -8.43
C HIS A 47 -3.26 -31.04 -9.51
N ARG A 48 -4.05 -31.42 -10.52
CA ARG A 48 -4.52 -30.49 -11.57
C ARG A 48 -5.35 -29.36 -10.97
N GLU A 49 -6.22 -29.65 -10.02
CA GLU A 49 -7.02 -28.64 -9.32
C GLU A 49 -6.16 -27.69 -8.47
N ALA A 50 -5.21 -28.24 -7.71
CA ALA A 50 -4.28 -27.45 -6.92
C ALA A 50 -3.47 -26.47 -7.80
N GLU A 51 -2.98 -26.94 -8.95
CA GLU A 51 -2.26 -26.10 -9.91
C GLU A 51 -3.16 -25.01 -10.53
N ARG A 52 -4.42 -25.32 -10.83
CA ARG A 52 -5.39 -24.31 -11.28
C ARG A 52 -5.64 -23.25 -10.20
N GLU A 53 -5.82 -23.66 -8.95
CA GLU A 53 -6.07 -22.72 -7.86
C GLU A 53 -4.85 -21.86 -7.56
N ARG A 54 -3.65 -22.45 -7.59
CA ARG A 54 -2.39 -21.70 -7.48
C ARG A 54 -2.28 -20.62 -8.54
N ARG A 55 -2.60 -20.93 -9.80
CA ARG A 55 -2.59 -19.94 -10.90
C ARG A 55 -3.58 -18.81 -10.64
N LYS A 56 -4.82 -19.13 -10.24
CA LYS A 56 -5.83 -18.11 -9.89
C LYS A 56 -5.38 -17.22 -8.75
N GLN A 57 -4.74 -17.79 -7.73
CA GLN A 57 -4.23 -17.02 -6.59
C GLN A 57 -3.12 -16.06 -7.02
N LEU A 58 -2.19 -16.51 -7.86
CA LEU A 58 -1.12 -15.68 -8.40
C LEU A 58 -1.67 -14.54 -9.26
N GLU A 59 -2.63 -14.81 -10.14
CA GLU A 59 -3.30 -13.78 -10.94
C GLU A 59 -4.02 -12.75 -10.06
N LYS A 60 -4.78 -13.21 -9.06
CA LYS A 60 -5.44 -12.32 -8.09
C LYS A 60 -4.45 -11.49 -7.31
N ALA A 61 -3.31 -12.05 -6.91
CA ALA A 61 -2.26 -11.32 -6.21
C ALA A 61 -1.62 -10.27 -7.12
N HIS A 62 -1.32 -10.64 -8.37
CA HIS A 62 -0.76 -9.75 -9.38
C HIS A 62 -1.69 -8.56 -9.68
N ILE A 63 -2.98 -8.80 -9.89
CA ILE A 63 -3.97 -7.73 -10.13
C ILE A 63 -4.07 -6.80 -8.92
N ARG A 64 -4.11 -7.36 -7.71
CA ARG A 64 -4.16 -6.55 -6.47
C ARG A 64 -2.90 -5.70 -6.31
N GLY A 65 -1.74 -6.29 -6.56
CA GLY A 65 -0.44 -5.61 -6.49
C GLY A 65 -0.31 -4.48 -7.50
N SER A 66 -0.63 -4.74 -8.78
CA SER A 66 -0.57 -3.73 -9.84
C SER A 66 -1.53 -2.58 -9.60
N HIS A 67 -2.75 -2.87 -9.13
CA HIS A 67 -3.72 -1.85 -8.77
C HIS A 67 -3.27 -1.01 -7.56
N ALA A 68 -2.72 -1.63 -6.51
CA ALA A 68 -2.19 -0.92 -5.36
C ALA A 68 -1.02 -0.01 -5.75
N LEU A 69 -0.10 -0.51 -6.58
CA LEU A 69 1.02 0.27 -7.10
C LEU A 69 0.54 1.49 -7.90
N LYS A 70 -0.45 1.30 -8.79
CA LYS A 70 -1.03 2.40 -9.56
C LYS A 70 -1.64 3.47 -8.65
N LYS A 71 -2.35 3.08 -7.59
CA LYS A 71 -2.90 4.02 -6.60
C LYS A 71 -1.81 4.83 -5.90
N ILE A 72 -0.72 4.17 -5.48
CA ILE A 72 0.40 4.85 -4.84
C ILE A 72 1.05 5.85 -5.80
N GLN A 73 1.27 5.46 -7.06
CA GLN A 73 1.83 6.37 -8.06
C GLN A 73 0.92 7.58 -8.29
N LEU A 74 -0.38 7.37 -8.46
CA LEU A 74 -1.34 8.45 -8.65
C LEU A 74 -1.40 9.40 -7.45
N ALA A 75 -1.25 8.88 -6.22
CA ALA A 75 -1.20 9.72 -5.02
C ALA A 75 0.06 10.61 -5.02
N LYS A 76 1.22 10.05 -5.36
CA LYS A 76 2.48 10.80 -5.49
C LYS A 76 2.41 11.86 -6.58
N ASP A 77 1.87 11.49 -7.74
CA ASP A 77 1.73 12.42 -8.87
C ASP A 77 0.80 13.59 -8.50
N ARG A 78 -0.31 13.29 -7.79
CA ARG A 78 -1.23 14.33 -7.30
C ARG A 78 -0.53 15.26 -6.32
N GLU A 79 0.21 14.74 -5.34
CA GLU A 79 0.94 15.54 -4.36
C GLU A 79 1.92 16.49 -5.06
N ARG A 80 2.74 15.95 -5.96
CA ARG A 80 3.66 16.74 -6.78
C ARG A 80 2.95 17.85 -7.56
N LEU A 81 1.82 17.55 -8.20
CA LEU A 81 1.06 18.55 -8.97
C LEU A 81 0.48 19.65 -8.09
N VAL A 82 0.05 19.33 -6.87
CA VAL A 82 -0.43 20.33 -5.91
C VAL A 82 0.69 21.25 -5.48
N GLU A 83 1.87 20.71 -5.16
CA GLU A 83 3.05 21.50 -4.82
C GLU A 83 3.47 22.43 -5.96
N GLU A 84 3.52 21.93 -7.20
CA GLU A 84 3.82 22.72 -8.39
C GLU A 84 2.80 23.85 -8.59
N LEU A 85 1.50 23.58 -8.41
CA LEU A 85 0.44 24.60 -8.49
C LEU A 85 0.58 25.67 -7.41
N GLU A 86 0.87 25.28 -6.17
CA GLU A 86 1.08 26.23 -5.05
C GLU A 86 2.25 27.18 -5.33
N GLN A 87 3.35 26.65 -5.87
CA GLN A 87 4.50 27.45 -6.29
C GLN A 87 4.13 28.43 -7.40
N MET A 88 3.41 27.99 -8.42
CA MET A 88 2.94 28.88 -9.50
C MET A 88 2.02 29.98 -8.97
N HIS A 89 1.10 29.64 -8.07
CA HIS A 89 0.23 30.64 -7.44
C HIS A 89 1.01 31.63 -6.57
N ALA A 90 2.04 31.18 -5.86
CA ALA A 90 2.89 32.06 -5.07
C ALA A 90 3.67 33.04 -5.96
N GLN A 91 4.25 32.55 -7.06
CA GLN A 91 4.96 33.37 -8.04
C GLN A 91 4.03 34.38 -8.73
N ASP A 92 2.82 33.97 -9.09
CA ASP A 92 1.82 34.87 -9.67
C ASP A 92 1.39 35.96 -8.68
N ARG A 93 1.10 35.60 -7.43
CA ARG A 93 0.80 36.59 -6.37
C ARG A 93 1.95 37.57 -6.18
N MET A 94 3.20 37.10 -6.18
CA MET A 94 4.38 37.96 -6.07
C MET A 94 4.47 38.94 -7.23
N ARG A 95 4.31 38.46 -8.47
CA ARG A 95 4.28 39.31 -9.66
C ARG A 95 3.18 40.36 -9.60
N ARG A 96 1.95 39.96 -9.24
CA ARG A 96 0.82 40.91 -9.10
C ARG A 96 1.09 41.96 -8.04
N ARG A 97 1.64 41.57 -6.87
CA ARG A 97 2.02 42.52 -5.81
C ARG A 97 3.06 43.51 -6.31
N GLN A 98 4.05 43.05 -7.05
CA GLN A 98 5.09 43.91 -7.62
C GLN A 98 4.50 44.91 -8.63
N ILE A 99 3.56 44.48 -9.47
CA ILE A 99 2.84 45.37 -10.40
C ILE A 99 2.04 46.41 -9.62
N VAL A 100 1.22 45.99 -8.65
CA VAL A 100 0.38 46.91 -7.84
C VAL A 100 1.23 47.92 -7.07
N ALA A 101 2.42 47.52 -6.58
CA ALA A 101 3.35 48.42 -5.90
C ALA A 101 3.92 49.51 -6.83
N GLN A 102 4.04 49.24 -8.13
CA GLN A 102 4.46 50.22 -9.14
C GLN A 102 3.28 51.06 -9.67
N MET A 103 2.04 50.72 -9.33
CA MET A 103 0.87 51.47 -9.77
C MET A 103 0.67 52.75 -8.94
N PRO A 104 0.18 53.84 -9.56
CA PRO A 104 -0.22 55.03 -8.82
C PRO A 104 -1.23 54.71 -7.71
N PRO A 105 -1.14 55.34 -6.52
CA PRO A 105 -2.08 55.15 -5.41
C PRO A 105 -3.53 55.41 -5.81
N GLN A 106 -3.75 56.27 -6.81
CA GLN A 106 -5.07 56.57 -7.35
C GLN A 106 -5.70 55.42 -8.14
N LEU A 107 -4.97 54.33 -8.39
CA LEU A 107 -5.47 53.14 -9.05
C LEU A 107 -5.34 51.90 -8.14
N SER A 108 -4.32 51.86 -7.27
CA SER A 108 -4.05 50.70 -6.40
C SER A 108 -4.79 50.72 -5.07
N VAL A 109 -5.05 51.89 -4.47
CA VAL A 109 -5.72 52.00 -3.16
C VAL A 109 -7.24 52.13 -3.37
N PRO A 110 -8.11 51.35 -2.70
CA PRO A 110 -9.55 51.55 -2.80
C PRO A 110 -10.01 52.94 -2.35
N PRO A 111 -11.10 53.51 -2.90
CA PRO A 111 -11.55 54.87 -2.59
C PRO A 111 -11.79 55.14 -1.10
N TYR A 112 -12.40 54.19 -0.37
CA TYR A 112 -12.67 54.33 1.07
C TYR A 112 -11.38 54.44 1.88
N LYS A 113 -10.35 53.63 1.58
CA LYS A 113 -9.03 53.71 2.21
C LYS A 113 -8.34 55.04 1.97
N ARG A 114 -8.56 55.66 0.81
CA ARG A 114 -8.02 57.00 0.53
C ARG A 114 -8.70 58.07 1.39
N MET A 115 -9.99 57.91 1.68
CA MET A 115 -10.71 58.82 2.58
C MET A 115 -10.20 58.66 4.02
N GLU A 116 -10.06 57.42 4.49
CA GLU A 116 -9.49 57.12 5.82
C GLU A 116 -8.10 57.79 5.99
N ILE A 117 -7.19 57.62 5.04
CA ILE A 117 -5.85 58.22 5.07
C ILE A 117 -5.92 59.77 5.14
N LYS A 118 -6.86 60.38 4.41
CA LYS A 118 -7.04 61.84 4.43
C LYS A 118 -7.56 62.35 5.77
N GLU A 119 -8.54 61.64 6.34
CA GLU A 119 -9.11 61.99 7.65
C GLU A 119 -8.09 61.80 8.78
N GLU A 120 -7.25 60.77 8.70
CA GLU A 120 -6.17 60.51 9.65
C GLU A 120 -5.11 61.62 9.57
N TRP A 121 -4.70 62.00 8.36
CA TRP A 121 -3.81 63.14 8.16
C TRP A 121 -4.39 64.47 8.66
N GLN A 122 -5.69 64.71 8.46
CA GLN A 122 -6.36 65.89 9.00
C GLN A 122 -6.35 65.90 10.53
N ARG A 123 -6.61 64.75 11.17
CA ARG A 123 -6.56 64.63 12.63
C ARG A 123 -5.15 64.85 13.18
N GLU A 124 -4.11 64.34 12.52
CA GLU A 124 -2.72 64.60 12.92
C GLU A 124 -2.37 66.09 12.89
N LEU A 125 -2.83 66.81 11.85
CA LEU A 125 -2.65 68.25 11.73
C LEU A 125 -3.41 69.02 12.83
N GLU A 126 -4.67 68.66 13.09
CA GLU A 126 -5.47 69.25 14.16
C GLU A 126 -4.79 69.06 15.53
N SER A 127 -4.26 67.85 15.79
CA SER A 127 -3.53 67.55 17.02
C SER A 127 -2.24 68.37 17.15
N ALA A 128 -1.44 68.47 16.09
CA ALA A 128 -0.20 69.26 16.11
C ALA A 128 -0.47 70.77 16.30
N PHE A 129 -1.59 71.26 15.75
CA PHE A 129 -2.01 72.64 15.96
C PHE A 129 -2.46 72.90 17.39
N GLU A 130 -3.27 72.00 17.97
CA GLU A 130 -3.70 72.09 19.36
C GLU A 130 -2.49 72.11 20.31
N GLU A 131 -1.48 71.27 20.07
CA GLU A 131 -0.22 71.26 20.84
C GLU A 131 0.48 72.62 20.79
N MET A 132 0.73 73.15 19.58
CA MET A 132 1.36 74.48 19.41
C MET A 132 0.55 75.61 20.08
N CYS A 133 -0.78 75.60 19.96
CA CYS A 133 -1.63 76.66 20.53
C CYS A 133 -1.85 76.54 22.04
N SER A 134 -1.64 75.36 22.63
CA SER A 134 -1.72 75.17 24.07
C SER A 134 -0.40 75.52 24.77
N GLU A 135 0.74 75.44 24.08
CA GLU A 135 2.02 75.99 24.54
C GLU A 135 2.00 77.53 24.67
N ASP A 136 1.28 78.23 23.78
CA ASP A 136 1.17 79.71 23.77
C ASP A 136 0.19 80.28 24.82
N ARG A 137 -0.53 79.43 25.57
CA ARG A 137 -1.48 79.81 26.64
C ARG A 137 -0.99 79.51 28.07
N SER A 138 0.29 79.17 28.24
CA SER A 138 0.93 78.89 29.54
C SER A 138 1.82 80.02 30.02
#